data_AF-A0AAW6JN02-F1
#
_entry.id   AF-A0AAW6JN02-F1
#
_cell.length_a   1.000
_cell.length_b   1.000
_cell.length_c   1.000
_cell.angle_alpha   90.00
_cell.angle_beta   90.00
_cell.angle_gamma   90.00
#
_symmetry.space_group_name_H-M   'P 1'
#
loop_
_entity.id
_entity.type
_entity.pdbx_description
1 polymer ?
#
loop_
_entity_poly.entity_id
_entity_poly.type
_entity_poly.pdbx_seq_one_letter_code
_entity_poly.pdbx_strand_id
1 'polypeptide(L)'
;MNQPPLPQPQLEPSGITFEQYEEFTPAKLELWNGYLGYGGQDNLGFHLSVLTNMGLLLAAKNTNLSLWIEAVDSVIREKLSNLNAEPEVAEAMLNRFNQAMLDMEAVIDCLGE
;
A
#
# COMPACT_ATOMS: atom_id res chain seq x y z
N MET A 1 22.36 -3.03 17.15
CA MET A 1 22.34 -1.88 16.24
C MET A 1 20.88 -1.49 16.05
N ASN A 2 20.52 -0.20 16.12
CA ASN A 2 19.17 0.24 15.78
C ASN A 2 19.05 0.23 14.26
N GLN A 3 18.18 -0.62 13.72
CA GLN A 3 17.88 -0.59 12.29
C GLN A 3 17.26 0.78 11.95
N PRO A 4 17.60 1.36 10.78
CA PRO A 4 16.93 2.56 10.31
C PRO A 4 15.43 2.28 10.14
N PRO A 5 14.55 3.26 10.38
CA PRO A 5 13.12 3.08 10.16
C PRO A 5 12.86 2.82 8.67
N LEU A 6 11.86 1.97 8.41
CA LEU A 6 11.42 1.72 7.04
C LEU A 6 10.97 3.04 6.39
N PRO A 7 11.36 3.29 5.13
CA PRO A 7 10.89 4.45 4.41
C PRO A 7 9.37 4.40 4.33
N GLN A 8 8.73 5.57 4.46
CA GLN A 8 7.28 5.69 4.37
C GLN A 8 6.93 6.32 3.03
N PRO A 9 6.09 5.68 2.20
CA PRO A 9 5.61 6.26 0.97
C PRO A 9 4.85 7.56 1.23
N GLN A 10 5.08 8.56 0.39
CA GLN A 10 4.31 9.80 0.38
C GLN A 10 3.32 9.77 -0.78
N LEU A 11 2.34 10.69 -0.77
CA LEU A 11 1.38 10.79 -1.86
C LEU A 11 2.08 11.07 -3.20
N GLU A 12 2.98 12.06 -3.19
CA GLU A 12 3.88 12.38 -4.30
C GLU A 12 5.24 11.70 -4.11
N PRO A 13 6.03 11.52 -5.19
CA PRO A 13 7.40 11.05 -5.10
C PRO A 13 8.23 11.81 -4.06
N SER A 14 9.04 11.08 -3.29
CA SER A 14 10.08 11.64 -2.46
C SER A 14 11.39 10.88 -2.67
N GLY A 15 12.51 11.60 -2.73
CA GLY A 15 13.81 10.95 -2.86
C GLY A 15 14.08 10.05 -1.64
N ILE A 16 14.63 8.86 -1.90
CA ILE A 16 15.22 8.02 -0.85
C ILE A 16 16.69 8.41 -0.68
N THR A 17 17.23 8.33 0.53
CA THR A 17 18.66 8.62 0.75
C THR A 17 19.53 7.55 0.12
N PHE A 18 20.82 7.85 -0.08
CA PHE A 18 21.75 6.84 -0.58
C PHE A 18 21.86 5.64 0.37
N GLU A 19 21.79 5.84 1.68
CA GLU A 19 21.84 4.76 2.68
C GLU A 19 20.55 3.91 2.65
N GLN A 20 19.39 4.53 2.47
CA GLN A 20 18.13 3.80 2.26
C GLN A 20 18.16 3.04 0.94
N TYR A 21 18.69 3.66 -0.11
CA TYR A 21 18.96 2.98 -1.35
C TYR A 21 19.92 1.81 -1.09
N GLU A 22 21.07 1.96 -0.47
CA GLU A 22 22.01 0.85 -0.24
C GLU A 22 21.43 -0.29 0.63
N GLU A 23 20.66 0.05 1.67
CA GLU A 23 20.03 -0.92 2.58
C GLU A 23 18.88 -1.71 1.90
N PHE A 24 18.05 -1.02 1.12
CA PHE A 24 16.84 -1.58 0.54
C PHE A 24 16.95 -1.86 -0.96
N THR A 25 18.03 -1.45 -1.63
CA THR A 25 18.24 -1.69 -3.07
C THR A 25 18.64 -3.12 -3.27
N PRO A 26 17.83 -3.87 -4.01
CA PRO A 26 18.22 -5.18 -4.42
C PRO A 26 19.18 -4.98 -5.60
N ALA A 27 20.48 -5.06 -5.34
CA ALA A 27 21.41 -5.60 -6.33
C ALA A 27 21.10 -7.08 -6.70
N LYS A 28 19.91 -7.59 -6.32
CA LYS A 28 19.24 -8.83 -6.73
C LYS A 28 18.10 -8.61 -7.75
N LEU A 29 17.87 -7.38 -8.22
CA LEU A 29 16.92 -7.05 -9.31
C LEU A 29 17.54 -7.18 -10.72
N GLU A 30 18.72 -7.79 -10.86
CA GLU A 30 19.52 -7.83 -12.11
C GLU A 30 18.89 -8.57 -13.31
N LEU A 31 17.70 -9.15 -13.19
CA LEU A 31 17.02 -9.75 -14.35
C LEU A 31 15.62 -9.16 -14.44
N TRP A 32 15.48 -8.28 -15.44
CA TRP A 32 14.31 -7.49 -15.82
C TRP A 32 13.00 -8.27 -16.04
N ASN A 33 12.93 -9.57 -15.72
CA ASN A 33 11.73 -10.43 -15.66
C ASN A 33 12.01 -11.79 -14.96
N GLY A 34 12.51 -11.82 -13.72
CA GLY A 34 12.61 -13.09 -12.98
C GLY A 34 13.30 -12.98 -11.62
N TYR A 35 12.51 -13.04 -10.55
CA TYR A 35 12.97 -12.99 -9.16
C TYR A 35 13.66 -14.29 -8.73
N LEU A 36 14.88 -14.18 -8.20
CA LEU A 36 15.55 -15.25 -7.44
C LEU A 36 15.43 -14.95 -5.95
N GLY A 37 14.51 -15.64 -5.29
CA GLY A 37 14.32 -15.59 -3.84
C GLY A 37 15.58 -16.08 -3.13
N TYR A 38 16.33 -15.15 -2.54
CA TYR A 38 17.47 -15.49 -1.68
C TYR A 38 17.24 -14.96 -0.26
N GLY A 39 16.49 -15.75 0.51
CA GLY A 39 16.76 -16.20 1.89
C GLY A 39 17.14 -15.20 2.98
N GLY A 40 16.81 -13.92 2.87
CA GLY A 40 17.08 -12.96 3.95
C GLY A 40 16.79 -11.50 3.62
N GLN A 41 15.94 -11.21 2.63
CA GLN A 41 15.65 -9.84 2.22
C GLN A 41 14.38 -9.32 2.88
N ASP A 42 14.47 -8.09 3.39
CA ASP A 42 13.32 -7.32 3.86
C ASP A 42 12.52 -6.80 2.65
N ASN A 43 11.64 -7.67 2.13
CA ASN A 43 10.78 -7.36 0.99
C ASN A 43 9.88 -6.15 1.29
N LEU A 44 9.45 -5.99 2.55
CA LEU A 44 8.62 -4.86 2.94
C LEU A 44 9.41 -3.55 2.80
N GLY A 45 10.63 -3.48 3.35
CA GLY A 45 11.50 -2.31 3.20
C GLY A 45 11.82 -1.96 1.75
N PHE A 46 12.04 -2.98 0.90
CA PHE A 46 12.23 -2.76 -0.53
C PHE A 46 10.99 -2.16 -1.20
N HIS A 47 9.81 -2.77 -1.04
CA HIS A 47 8.59 -2.28 -1.66
C HIS A 47 8.23 -0.87 -1.19
N LEU A 48 8.42 -0.59 0.10
CA LEU A 48 8.22 0.75 0.63
C LEU A 48 9.22 1.75 0.05
N SER A 49 10.48 1.39 -0.14
CA SER A 49 11.49 2.26 -0.76
C SER A 49 11.15 2.61 -2.21
N VAL A 50 10.68 1.63 -2.99
CA VAL A 50 10.21 1.83 -4.36
C VAL A 50 9.00 2.77 -4.37
N LEU A 51 8.02 2.53 -3.49
CA LEU A 51 6.83 3.38 -3.39
C LEU A 51 7.15 4.78 -2.90
N THR A 52 8.12 4.97 -2.01
CA THR A 52 8.61 6.28 -1.58
C THR A 52 9.20 7.05 -2.76
N ASN A 53 9.98 6.38 -3.61
CA ASN A 53 10.56 6.98 -4.82
C ASN A 53 9.51 7.27 -5.90
N MET A 54 8.49 6.42 -6.03
CA MET A 54 7.46 6.52 -7.07
C MET A 54 6.27 7.41 -6.68
N GLY A 55 5.94 7.52 -5.38
CA GLY A 55 4.72 8.16 -4.87
C GLY A 55 3.47 7.27 -5.00
N LEU A 56 2.59 7.33 -4.00
CA LEU A 56 1.32 6.56 -3.99
C LEU A 56 0.38 6.96 -5.13
N LEU A 57 0.37 8.23 -5.53
CA LEU A 57 -0.49 8.72 -6.61
C LEU A 57 -0.10 8.12 -7.96
N LEU A 58 1.20 8.02 -8.24
CA LEU A 58 1.67 7.37 -9.46
C LEU A 58 1.43 5.86 -9.42
N ALA A 59 1.58 5.23 -8.25
CA ALA A 59 1.22 3.82 -8.05
C ALA A 59 -0.26 3.58 -8.36
N ALA A 60 -1.15 4.40 -7.80
CA ALA A 60 -2.60 4.32 -8.01
C ALA A 60 -2.98 4.52 -9.48
N LYS A 61 -2.38 5.51 -10.15
CA LYS A 61 -2.62 5.78 -11.59
C LYS A 61 -2.27 4.61 -12.51
N ASN A 62 -1.32 3.77 -12.12
CA ASN A 62 -0.85 2.62 -12.93
C ASN A 62 -1.39 1.28 -12.43
N THR A 63 -2.27 1.28 -11.43
CA THR A 63 -2.92 0.08 -10.91
C THR A 63 -4.37 0.07 -11.36
N ASN A 64 -4.93 -1.12 -11.60
CA ASN A 64 -6.36 -1.24 -11.86
C ASN A 64 -7.15 -0.70 -10.65
N LEU A 65 -8.10 0.20 -10.89
CA LEU A 65 -8.92 0.82 -9.86
C LEU A 65 -9.67 -0.21 -9.00
N SER A 66 -10.12 -1.33 -9.57
CA SER A 66 -10.75 -2.41 -8.81
C SER A 66 -9.80 -3.07 -7.80
N LEU A 67 -8.53 -3.26 -8.16
CA LEU A 67 -7.51 -3.78 -7.23
C LEU A 67 -7.19 -2.76 -6.12
N TRP A 68 -7.29 -1.47 -6.43
CA TRP A 68 -7.10 -0.41 -5.45
C TRP A 68 -8.24 -0.39 -4.42
N ILE A 69 -9.49 -0.56 -4.87
CA ILE A 69 -10.65 -0.76 -4.01
C ILE A 69 -10.47 -1.96 -3.09
N GLU A 70 -10.06 -3.11 -3.64
CA GLU A 70 -9.89 -4.35 -2.87
C GLU A 70 -8.83 -4.17 -1.76
N ALA A 71 -7.72 -3.50 -2.07
CA ALA A 71 -6.68 -3.20 -1.09
C ALA A 71 -7.18 -2.29 0.04
N VAL A 72 -7.94 -1.24 -0.30
CA VAL A 72 -8.54 -0.32 0.69
C VAL A 72 -9.57 -1.03 1.57
N ASP A 73 -10.43 -1.86 0.98
CA ASP A 73 -11.42 -2.67 1.70
C ASP A 73 -10.74 -3.54 2.75
N SER A 74 -9.73 -4.30 2.35
CA SER A 74 -8.99 -5.20 3.22
C SER A 74 -8.35 -4.46 4.41
N VAL A 75 -7.62 -3.38 4.15
CA VAL A 75 -6.88 -2.63 5.18
C VAL A 75 -7.82 -1.95 6.17
N ILE A 76 -8.91 -1.34 5.69
CA ILE A 76 -9.84 -0.62 6.56
C ILE A 76 -10.67 -1.60 7.39
N ARG A 77 -11.11 -2.74 6.83
CA ARG A 77 -11.82 -3.77 7.59
C ARG A 77 -10.97 -4.34 8.72
N GLU A 78 -9.68 -4.61 8.47
CA GLU A 78 -8.75 -5.04 9.51
C GLU A 78 -8.63 -3.99 10.63
N LYS A 79 -8.56 -2.70 10.30
CA LYS A 79 -8.51 -1.62 11.29
C LYS A 79 -9.83 -1.49 12.06
N LEU A 80 -10.97 -1.63 11.39
CA LEU A 80 -12.29 -1.60 12.01
C LEU A 80 -12.51 -2.79 12.95
N SER A 81 -12.03 -3.99 12.61
CA SER A 81 -12.14 -5.16 13.50
C SER A 81 -11.32 -5.01 14.79
N ASN A 82 -10.26 -4.20 14.74
CA ASN A 82 -9.40 -3.89 15.87
C ASN A 82 -9.80 -2.58 16.59
N LEU A 83 -10.92 -1.97 16.21
CA LEU A 83 -11.37 -0.71 16.78
C LEU A 83 -11.87 -0.91 18.22
N ASN A 84 -11.17 -0.30 19.18
CA ASN A 84 -11.61 -0.28 20.57
C ASN A 84 -12.63 0.84 20.80
N ALA A 85 -13.88 0.60 20.40
CA ALA A 85 -15.01 1.52 20.55
C ALA A 85 -16.26 0.79 21.08
N GLU A 86 -17.25 1.56 21.53
CA GLU A 86 -18.57 1.02 21.89
C GLU A 86 -19.18 0.24 20.71
N PRO A 87 -19.89 -0.88 20.95
CA PRO A 87 -20.42 -1.73 19.88
C PRO A 87 -21.27 -0.99 18.85
N GLU A 88 -22.13 -0.08 19.30
CA GLU A 88 -22.99 0.74 18.44
C GLU A 88 -22.18 1.66 17.51
N VAL A 89 -21.05 2.17 18.00
CA VAL A 89 -20.15 3.03 17.22
C VAL A 89 -19.38 2.22 16.19
N ALA A 90 -18.88 1.05 16.58
CA ALA A 90 -18.19 0.13 15.67
C ALA A 90 -19.10 -0.34 14.54
N GLU A 91 -20.35 -0.71 14.86
CA GLU A 91 -21.37 -1.10 13.88
C GLU A 91 -21.74 0.05 12.95
N ALA A 92 -21.95 1.25 13.49
CA ALA A 92 -22.24 2.44 12.68
C ALA A 92 -21.10 2.77 11.71
N MET A 93 -19.84 2.63 12.13
CA MET A 93 -18.67 2.87 11.28
C MET A 93 -18.53 1.79 10.20
N LEU A 94 -18.79 0.53 10.53
CA LEU A 94 -18.80 -0.55 9.54
C LEU A 94 -19.88 -0.33 8.47
N ASN A 95 -21.10 0.06 8.87
CA ASN A 95 -22.18 0.35 7.93
C ASN A 95 -21.85 1.53 7.01
N ARG A 96 -21.27 2.61 7.56
CA ARG A 96 -20.78 3.74 6.76
C ARG A 96 -19.69 3.32 5.78
N PHE A 97 -18.77 2.46 6.23
CA PHE A 97 -17.70 1.96 5.38
C PHE A 97 -18.24 1.11 4.23
N ASN A 98 -19.18 0.20 4.52
CA ASN A 98 -19.83 -0.61 3.49
C ASN A 98 -20.51 0.26 2.42
N GLN A 99 -21.22 1.32 2.83
CA GLN A 99 -21.85 2.23 1.88
C GLN A 99 -20.80 2.97 1.02
N ALA A 100 -19.72 3.44 1.64
CA ALA A 100 -18.64 4.13 0.91
C ALA A 100 -17.97 3.22 -0.14
N MET A 101 -17.79 1.92 0.17
CA MET A 101 -17.25 0.97 -0.79
C MET A 101 -18.19 0.76 -1.99
N LEU A 102 -19.50 0.58 -1.74
CA LEU A 102 -20.50 0.46 -2.82
C LEU A 102 -20.53 1.71 -3.72
N ASP A 103 -20.45 2.90 -3.12
CA ASP A 103 -20.43 4.15 -3.87
C ASP A 103 -19.14 4.26 -4.72
N MET A 104 -18.00 3.84 -4.19
CA MET A 104 -16.72 3.82 -4.92
C MET A 104 -16.71 2.79 -6.07
N GLU A 105 -17.26 1.60 -5.85
CA GLU A 105 -17.43 0.57 -6.88
C GLU A 105 -18.28 1.11 -8.04
N ALA A 106 -19.43 1.73 -7.74
CA ALA A 106 -20.29 2.31 -8.75
C ALA A 106 -19.61 3.42 -9.58
N VAL A 107 -18.76 4.25 -8.94
CA VAL A 107 -17.96 5.26 -9.64
C VAL A 107 -16.93 4.60 -10.56
N ILE A 108 -16.26 3.54 -10.10
CA ILE A 108 -15.24 2.85 -10.87
C ILE A 108 -15.84 2.09 -12.05
N ASP A 109 -17.00 1.46 -11.87
CA ASP A 109 -17.74 0.83 -12.96
C ASP A 109 -18.10 1.85 -14.05
N CYS A 110 -18.55 3.06 -13.66
CA CYS A 110 -18.82 4.16 -14.58
C CYS A 110 -17.56 4.65 -15.34
N LEU A 111 -16.39 4.56 -14.71
CA LEU A 111 -15.10 4.93 -15.33
C LEU A 111 -14.48 3.80 -16.18
N GLY A 112 -15.00 2.59 -16.09
CA GLY A 112 -14.57 1.40 -16.84
C GLY A 112 -15.30 1.18 -18.16
N GLU A 113 -16.32 1.99 -18.46
CA GLU A 113 -17.00 2.11 -19.77
C GLU A 113 -16.34 3.18 -20.66
#